data_AF-W8B754-F1
#
_entry.id   AF-W8B754-F1
#
_cell.length_a   1.000
_cell.length_b   1.000
_cell.length_c   1.000
_cell.angle_alpha   90.00
_cell.angle_beta   90.00
_cell.angle_gamma   90.00
#
_symmetry.space_group_name_H-M   'P 1'
#
loop_
_entity.id
_entity.type
_entity.pdbx_description
1 polymer ?
#
loop_
_entity_poly.entity_id
_entity_poly.type
_entity_poly.pdbx_seq_one_letter_code
_entity_poly.pdbx_strand_id
1 'polypeptide(L)'
;MAHFYLWGSKQLNAAYSTQYGQYTGFIGAPHFHAMCRLLGYQGIAVVIDIILKDIVKLQIQGTLLQFTKTLMGAMPKSCKLPRCEYGSPGVLSYYQAHLTDIVQYPETKTDLFQSFRELGNCIIFCLLIEQALSQEEVCDLLHAALFQNIFPRPFCKENEKPEAKQKRLEAQFANLQIVSNVEKIGNAKQAMIAREGDLLTRERLCCGLSIFEVILNRIKSYLDDPVWSGPPPANGIIHVDECSEFHRLWSALQFVYCIPVRGTEYTIEELFGEGLNWAGCAMIVLLGQQRRFEALDFCYHILRVQRVDGKDEDVKGIKLKRMVDRIRRFQVLNSQIFAILNKYLKGGDGEGSNVEHVRCFPPPQHPTMISSHYQDPNKLRQSMTNN
;
A
#
# COMPACT_ATOMS: atom_id res chain seq x y z
N MET A 1 0.45 45.07 0.76
CA MET A 1 1.56 44.70 -0.14
C MET A 1 1.34 45.40 -1.46
N ALA A 2 2.35 46.09 -2.01
CA ALA A 2 2.18 46.77 -3.29
C ALA A 2 1.99 45.75 -4.43
N HIS A 3 1.08 46.03 -5.38
CA HIS A 3 0.66 45.08 -6.41
C HIS A 3 1.80 44.58 -7.30
N PHE A 4 2.86 45.37 -7.45
CA PHE A 4 4.03 45.03 -8.26
C PHE A 4 4.89 43.90 -7.69
N TYR A 5 4.77 43.58 -6.39
CA TYR A 5 5.44 42.42 -5.78
C TYR A 5 4.68 41.11 -5.98
N LEU A 6 3.48 41.14 -6.58
CA LEU A 6 2.66 39.97 -6.85
C LEU A 6 2.55 39.78 -8.38
N TRP A 7 1.35 39.94 -8.94
CA TRP A 7 1.09 39.76 -10.36
C TRP A 7 1.10 41.08 -11.15
N GLY A 8 1.75 42.13 -10.63
CA GLY A 8 1.91 43.42 -11.30
C GLY A 8 0.80 44.43 -11.02
N SER A 9 -0.46 44.08 -11.31
CA SER A 9 -1.62 44.99 -11.18
C SER A 9 -2.75 44.42 -10.33
N LYS A 10 -3.69 45.26 -9.91
CA LYS A 10 -4.88 44.83 -9.15
C LYS A 10 -5.73 43.83 -9.97
N GLN A 11 -5.89 44.09 -11.27
CA GLN A 11 -6.66 43.24 -12.18
C GLN A 11 -6.02 41.87 -12.35
N LEU A 12 -4.70 41.82 -12.52
CA LEU A 12 -3.96 40.56 -12.63
C LEU A 12 -4.00 39.76 -11.33
N ASN A 13 -3.87 40.43 -10.17
CA ASN A 13 -4.03 39.77 -8.88
C ASN A 13 -5.41 39.12 -8.72
N ALA A 14 -6.49 39.80 -9.14
CA ALA A 14 -7.84 39.24 -9.09
C ALA A 14 -8.00 38.04 -10.05
N ALA A 15 -7.43 38.14 -11.26
CA ALA A 15 -7.48 37.08 -12.26
C ALA A 15 -6.76 35.80 -11.75
N TYR A 16 -5.49 35.93 -11.31
CA TYR A 16 -4.73 34.78 -10.81
C TYR A 16 -5.30 34.20 -9.51
N SER A 17 -5.83 35.04 -8.60
CA SER A 17 -6.51 34.55 -7.40
C SER A 17 -7.73 33.70 -7.75
N THR A 18 -8.53 34.14 -8.73
CA THR A 18 -9.70 33.39 -9.21
C THR A 18 -9.28 32.07 -9.87
N GLN A 19 -8.22 32.09 -10.67
CA GLN A 19 -7.70 30.91 -11.33
C GLN A 19 -7.14 29.88 -10.34
N TYR A 20 -6.28 30.31 -9.41
CA TYR A 20 -5.67 29.41 -8.43
C TYR A 20 -6.62 29.02 -7.29
N GLY A 21 -7.67 29.80 -7.06
CA GLY A 21 -8.75 29.46 -6.11
C GLY A 21 -9.40 28.10 -6.40
N GLN A 22 -9.41 27.67 -7.67
CA GLN A 22 -9.92 26.36 -8.09
C GLN A 22 -9.14 25.16 -7.48
N TYR A 23 -7.91 25.38 -7.00
CA TYR A 23 -7.04 24.36 -6.42
C TYR A 23 -7.09 24.29 -4.88
N THR A 24 -7.95 25.09 -4.23
CA THR A 24 -7.96 25.19 -2.76
C THR A 24 -8.83 24.14 -2.06
N GLY A 25 -9.78 23.54 -2.77
CA GLY A 25 -10.75 22.60 -2.19
C GLY A 25 -10.29 21.14 -2.16
N PHE A 26 -9.10 20.82 -2.68
CA PHE A 26 -8.61 19.44 -2.76
C PHE A 26 -7.09 19.38 -2.85
N ILE A 27 -6.53 18.17 -2.69
CA ILE A 27 -5.13 17.84 -3.01
C ILE A 27 -5.15 16.68 -4.00
N GLY A 28 -4.30 16.72 -5.02
CA GLY A 28 -4.33 15.77 -6.13
C GLY A 28 -3.17 15.98 -7.11
N ALA A 29 -3.21 15.31 -8.26
CA ALA A 29 -2.12 15.31 -9.25
C ALA A 29 -1.44 16.68 -9.48
N PRO A 30 -2.14 17.81 -9.79
CA PRO A 30 -1.47 19.09 -10.05
C PRO A 30 -0.59 19.56 -8.88
N HIS A 31 -1.01 19.28 -7.64
CA HIS A 31 -0.26 19.60 -6.44
C HIS A 31 0.99 18.74 -6.30
N PHE A 32 0.86 17.42 -6.52
CA PHE A 32 2.01 16.51 -6.46
C PHE A 32 3.05 16.81 -7.55
N HIS A 33 2.63 17.13 -8.77
CA HIS A 33 3.56 17.57 -9.83
C HIS A 33 4.29 18.87 -9.45
N ALA A 34 3.58 19.85 -8.90
CA ALA A 34 4.20 21.08 -8.41
C ALA A 34 5.19 20.82 -7.28
N MET A 35 4.84 19.94 -6.33
CA MET A 35 5.75 19.50 -5.26
C MET A 35 6.99 18.82 -5.82
N CYS A 36 6.85 17.91 -6.79
CA CYS A 36 7.99 17.22 -7.40
C CYS A 36 8.99 18.20 -8.03
N ARG A 37 8.50 19.17 -8.81
CA ARG A 37 9.35 20.17 -9.49
C ARG A 37 10.06 21.11 -8.50
N LEU A 38 9.37 21.53 -7.44
CA LEU A 38 9.92 22.49 -6.48
C LEU A 38 10.85 21.85 -5.46
N LEU A 39 10.57 20.62 -5.02
CA LEU A 39 11.38 19.91 -4.04
C LEU A 39 12.59 19.21 -4.67
N GLY A 40 12.44 18.72 -5.90
CA GLY A 40 13.42 17.84 -6.54
C GLY A 40 13.69 16.56 -5.74
N TYR A 41 14.67 15.76 -6.18
CA TYR A 41 15.01 14.50 -5.53
C TYR A 41 15.38 14.66 -4.06
N GLN A 42 16.20 15.67 -3.73
CA GLN A 42 16.67 15.88 -2.37
C GLN A 42 15.53 16.24 -1.42
N GLY A 43 14.63 17.15 -1.83
CA GLY A 43 13.50 17.55 -1.00
C GLY A 43 12.52 16.39 -0.79
N ILE A 44 12.21 15.63 -1.84
CA ILE A 44 11.34 14.44 -1.75
C ILE A 44 11.94 13.40 -0.78
N ALA A 45 13.25 13.13 -0.89
CA ALA A 45 13.93 12.18 -0.03
C ALA A 45 13.85 12.57 1.46
N VAL A 46 14.08 13.86 1.77
CA VAL A 46 13.97 14.37 3.15
C VAL A 46 12.53 14.27 3.66
N VAL A 47 11.55 14.65 2.85
CA VAL A 47 10.12 14.56 3.24
C VAL A 47 9.74 13.11 3.54
N ILE A 48 10.12 12.16 2.69
CA ILE A 48 9.85 10.74 2.91
C ILE A 48 10.54 10.22 4.18
N ASP A 49 11.79 10.61 4.43
CA ASP A 49 12.50 10.16 5.63
C ASP A 49 11.86 10.70 6.92
N ILE A 50 11.42 11.97 6.93
CA ILE A 50 10.67 12.56 8.04
C ILE A 50 9.33 11.85 8.24
N ILE A 51 8.56 11.63 7.17
CA ILE A 51 7.29 10.89 7.23
C ILE A 51 7.52 9.51 7.86
N LEU A 52 8.55 8.79 7.45
CA LEU A 52 8.83 7.46 7.98
C LEU A 52 9.30 7.47 9.44
N LYS A 53 10.28 8.31 9.78
CA LYS A 53 10.91 8.33 11.10
C LYS A 53 10.06 9.00 12.17
N ASP A 54 9.48 10.16 11.83
CA ASP A 54 8.89 11.06 12.82
C ASP A 54 7.38 10.91 12.89
N ILE A 55 6.73 10.38 11.84
CA ILE A 55 5.28 10.17 11.83
C ILE A 55 4.95 8.69 11.91
N VAL A 56 5.29 7.92 10.88
CA VAL A 56 4.84 6.52 10.73
C VAL A 56 5.39 5.63 11.85
N LYS A 57 6.69 5.72 12.16
CA LYS A 57 7.29 4.93 13.24
C LYS A 57 6.65 5.24 14.59
N LEU A 58 6.46 6.52 14.93
CA LEU A 58 5.86 6.93 16.20
C LEU A 58 4.39 6.51 16.29
N GLN A 59 3.63 6.61 15.20
CA GLN A 59 2.24 6.15 15.15
C GLN A 59 2.15 4.63 15.36
N ILE A 60 2.98 3.84 14.66
CA ILE A 60 2.96 2.37 14.75
C ILE A 60 3.44 1.89 16.12
N GLN A 61 4.60 2.34 16.58
CA GLN A 61 5.24 1.83 17.81
C GLN A 61 4.76 2.55 19.09
N GLY A 62 4.06 3.67 18.96
CA GLY A 62 3.46 4.41 20.05
C GLY A 62 1.95 4.17 20.13
N THR A 63 1.18 5.08 19.54
CA THR A 63 -0.27 5.16 19.68
C THR A 63 -1.00 3.90 19.21
N LEU A 64 -0.74 3.43 17.99
CA LEU A 64 -1.41 2.25 17.44
C LEU A 64 -1.02 0.97 18.18
N LEU A 65 0.22 0.85 18.64
CA LEU A 65 0.66 -0.29 19.45
C LEU A 65 -0.10 -0.36 20.77
N GLN A 66 -0.23 0.78 21.47
CA GLN A 66 -0.96 0.85 22.73
C GLN A 66 -2.43 0.50 22.54
N PHE A 67 -3.10 1.09 21.54
CA PHE A 67 -4.48 0.74 21.22
C PHE A 67 -4.63 -0.73 20.85
N THR A 68 -3.71 -1.28 20.06
CA THR A 68 -3.75 -2.69 19.67
C THR A 68 -3.63 -3.59 20.90
N LYS A 69 -2.71 -3.31 21.83
CA LYS A 69 -2.59 -4.09 23.08
C LYS A 69 -3.85 -4.01 23.93
N THR A 70 -4.42 -2.82 24.10
CA THR A 70 -5.66 -2.62 24.86
C THR A 70 -6.84 -3.36 24.22
N LEU A 71 -7.06 -3.15 22.92
CA LEU A 71 -8.18 -3.75 22.21
C LEU A 71 -8.03 -5.25 22.04
N MET A 72 -6.81 -5.78 21.91
CA MET A 72 -6.58 -7.22 21.91
C MET A 72 -6.93 -7.86 23.26
N GLY A 73 -6.83 -7.11 24.36
CA GLY A 73 -7.35 -7.52 25.67
C GLY A 73 -8.88 -7.52 25.76
N ALA A 74 -9.56 -6.63 25.02
CA ALA A 74 -11.02 -6.56 24.93
C ALA A 74 -11.60 -7.50 23.86
N MET A 75 -10.77 -8.01 22.93
CA MET A 75 -11.21 -8.96 21.91
C MET A 75 -11.65 -10.28 22.55
N PRO A 76 -12.72 -10.91 22.05
CA PRO A 76 -13.12 -12.23 22.52
C PRO A 76 -11.99 -13.25 22.25
N LYS A 77 -11.61 -14.04 23.27
CA LYS A 77 -10.52 -15.03 23.15
C LYS A 77 -10.70 -15.98 21.96
N SER A 78 -11.95 -16.32 21.65
CA SER A 78 -12.32 -17.11 20.49
C SER A 78 -13.64 -16.57 19.91
N CYS A 79 -13.68 -16.40 18.59
CA CYS A 79 -14.86 -15.99 17.85
C CYS A 79 -15.00 -16.86 16.59
N LYS A 80 -15.94 -17.80 16.64
CA LYS A 80 -16.17 -18.76 15.56
C LYS A 80 -16.94 -18.11 14.42
N LEU A 81 -16.89 -18.72 13.25
CA LEU A 81 -17.78 -18.41 12.13
C LEU A 81 -19.04 -19.27 12.26
N PRO A 82 -20.21 -18.72 12.67
CA PRO A 82 -21.41 -19.53 12.81
C PRO A 82 -21.82 -20.11 11.46
N ARG A 83 -22.37 -21.32 11.47
CA ARG A 83 -22.75 -21.99 10.23
C ARG A 83 -23.94 -21.31 9.55
N CYS A 84 -24.14 -21.57 8.26
CA CYS A 84 -25.18 -20.94 7.47
C CYS A 84 -26.60 -21.25 7.98
N GLU A 85 -26.81 -22.36 8.70
CA GLU A 85 -28.14 -22.73 9.21
C GLU A 85 -28.68 -21.75 10.27
N TYR A 86 -27.80 -20.99 10.93
CA TYR A 86 -28.22 -19.93 11.87
C TYR A 86 -28.86 -18.73 11.17
N GLY A 87 -28.70 -18.60 9.85
CA GLY A 87 -29.17 -17.47 9.04
C GLY A 87 -28.40 -16.18 9.30
N SER A 88 -28.41 -15.26 8.33
CA SER A 88 -27.69 -13.99 8.43
C SER A 88 -28.13 -13.09 9.58
N PRO A 89 -29.42 -13.04 10.02
CA PRO A 89 -29.79 -12.27 11.21
C PRO A 89 -29.17 -12.84 12.49
N GLY A 90 -29.14 -14.18 12.61
CA GLY A 90 -28.52 -14.88 13.73
C GLY A 90 -27.01 -14.67 13.78
N VAL A 91 -26.34 -14.76 12.62
CA VAL A 91 -24.90 -14.48 12.47
C VAL A 91 -24.57 -13.03 12.85
N LEU A 92 -25.37 -12.06 12.39
CA LEU A 92 -25.19 -10.65 12.76
C LEU A 92 -25.36 -10.44 14.27
N SER A 93 -26.41 -11.01 14.87
CA SER A 93 -26.64 -10.92 16.32
C SER A 93 -25.51 -11.55 17.13
N TYR A 94 -24.95 -12.67 16.64
CA TYR A 94 -23.79 -13.34 17.24
C TYR A 94 -22.56 -12.41 17.26
N TYR A 95 -22.18 -11.83 16.12
CA TYR A 95 -21.03 -10.93 16.08
C TYR A 95 -21.25 -9.66 16.88
N GLN A 96 -22.44 -9.09 16.83
CA GLN A 96 -22.75 -7.92 17.64
C GLN A 96 -22.60 -8.20 19.13
N ALA A 97 -23.00 -9.39 19.61
CA ALA A 97 -22.81 -9.77 21.01
C ALA A 97 -21.32 -9.94 21.36
N HIS A 98 -20.54 -10.61 20.52
CA HIS A 98 -19.13 -10.91 20.79
C HIS A 98 -18.19 -9.70 20.60
N LEU A 99 -18.62 -8.70 19.84
CA LEU A 99 -17.83 -7.49 19.54
C LEU A 99 -18.35 -6.25 20.28
N THR A 100 -19.23 -6.41 21.27
CA THR A 100 -19.86 -5.30 22.00
C THR A 100 -18.82 -4.34 22.58
N ASP A 101 -17.77 -4.88 23.21
CA ASP A 101 -16.73 -4.08 23.87
C ASP A 101 -15.91 -3.25 22.87
N ILE A 102 -15.72 -3.75 21.64
CA ILE A 102 -15.05 -3.02 20.56
C ILE A 102 -15.99 -1.97 19.96
N VAL A 103 -17.27 -2.31 19.77
CA VAL A 103 -18.29 -1.39 19.22
C VAL A 103 -18.53 -0.20 20.17
N GLN A 104 -18.48 -0.43 21.47
CA GLN A 104 -18.70 0.60 22.49
C GLN A 104 -17.42 1.33 22.93
N TYR A 105 -16.25 0.95 22.39
CA TYR A 105 -14.98 1.58 22.77
C TYR A 105 -14.99 3.08 22.39
N PRO A 106 -14.97 4.01 23.37
CA PRO A 106 -15.27 5.43 23.13
C PRO A 106 -14.27 6.10 22.18
N GLU A 107 -13.00 5.74 22.28
CA GLU A 107 -11.90 6.37 21.54
C GLU A 107 -11.69 5.75 20.14
N THR A 108 -12.55 4.80 19.72
CA THR A 108 -12.43 4.13 18.41
C THR A 108 -12.45 5.14 17.27
N LYS A 109 -13.41 6.07 17.32
CA LYS A 109 -13.61 7.05 16.24
C LYS A 109 -12.71 8.27 16.40
N THR A 110 -12.50 8.77 17.62
CA THR A 110 -11.78 10.03 17.85
C THR A 110 -10.29 9.90 17.63
N ASP A 111 -9.69 8.83 18.14
CA ASP A 111 -8.23 8.72 18.22
C ASP A 111 -7.70 7.54 17.40
N LEU A 112 -8.33 6.36 17.52
CA LEU A 112 -7.85 5.17 16.81
C LEU A 112 -7.98 5.30 15.28
N PHE A 113 -9.19 5.60 14.79
CA PHE A 113 -9.42 5.77 13.35
C PHE A 113 -8.68 6.99 12.79
N GLN A 114 -8.47 8.02 13.60
CA GLN A 114 -7.66 9.17 13.21
C GLN A 114 -6.18 8.76 13.03
N SER A 115 -5.60 8.00 13.98
CA SER A 115 -4.24 7.48 13.84
C SER A 115 -4.06 6.58 12.61
N PHE A 116 -5.03 5.69 12.34
CA PHE A 116 -4.99 4.90 11.12
C PHE A 116 -5.13 5.76 9.85
N ARG A 117 -6.01 6.77 9.87
CA ARG A 117 -6.15 7.72 8.75
C ARG A 117 -4.83 8.43 8.46
N GLU A 118 -4.14 8.93 9.49
CA GLU A 118 -2.86 9.62 9.34
C GLU A 118 -1.79 8.69 8.76
N LEU A 119 -1.68 7.47 9.28
CA LEU A 119 -0.79 6.44 8.76
C LEU A 119 -1.07 6.14 7.28
N GLY A 120 -2.34 5.94 6.93
CA GLY A 120 -2.72 5.62 5.56
C GLY A 120 -2.52 6.79 4.60
N ASN A 121 -2.79 8.02 5.04
CA ASN A 121 -2.51 9.22 4.25
C ASN A 121 -1.01 9.39 4.00
N CYS A 122 -0.15 9.04 4.96
CA CYS A 122 1.30 9.01 4.74
C CYS A 122 1.70 7.99 3.66
N ILE A 123 1.13 6.78 3.72
CA ILE A 123 1.37 5.72 2.72
C ILE A 123 0.90 6.17 1.34
N ILE A 124 -0.33 6.72 1.24
CA ILE A 124 -0.88 7.24 -0.02
C ILE A 124 -0.03 8.40 -0.55
N PHE A 125 0.42 9.32 0.31
CA PHE A 125 1.29 10.42 -0.09
C PHE A 125 2.57 9.92 -0.73
N CYS A 126 3.25 8.94 -0.10
CA CYS A 126 4.45 8.32 -0.63
C CYS A 126 4.22 7.64 -1.99
N LEU A 127 3.08 6.97 -2.17
CA LEU A 127 2.70 6.38 -3.45
C LEU A 127 2.47 7.46 -4.54
N LEU A 128 1.72 8.50 -4.21
CA LEU A 128 1.35 9.55 -5.18
C LEU A 128 2.54 10.42 -5.58
N ILE A 129 3.46 10.73 -4.65
CA ILE A 129 4.65 11.52 -4.97
C ILE A 129 5.62 10.73 -5.88
N GLU A 130 5.77 9.41 -5.69
CA GLU A 130 6.56 8.58 -6.61
C GLU A 130 5.91 8.49 -8.00
N GLN A 131 4.59 8.35 -8.07
CA GLN A 131 3.87 8.35 -9.34
C GLN A 131 4.04 9.68 -10.09
N ALA A 132 3.92 10.81 -9.39
CA ALA A 132 4.14 12.13 -9.98
C ALA A 132 5.61 12.30 -10.42
N LEU A 133 6.58 11.87 -9.59
CA LEU A 133 8.00 11.90 -9.95
C LEU A 133 8.29 11.08 -11.20
N SER A 134 7.74 9.87 -11.29
CA SER A 134 7.89 9.00 -12.46
C SER A 134 7.35 9.65 -13.74
N GLN A 135 6.23 10.37 -13.64
CA GLN A 135 5.64 11.07 -14.78
C GLN A 135 6.48 12.27 -15.22
N GLU A 136 7.04 13.03 -14.28
CA GLU A 136 7.97 14.13 -14.58
C GLU A 136 9.26 13.59 -15.24
N GLU A 137 9.84 12.52 -14.69
CA GLU A 137 11.04 11.87 -15.24
C GLU A 137 10.82 11.34 -16.67
N VAL A 138 9.68 10.72 -16.94
CA VAL A 138 9.35 10.24 -18.30
C VAL A 138 9.23 11.42 -19.27
N CYS A 139 8.63 12.54 -18.85
CA CYS A 139 8.58 13.74 -19.68
C CYS A 139 10.00 14.26 -19.98
N ASP A 140 10.89 14.29 -19.00
CA ASP A 140 12.28 14.70 -19.18
C ASP A 140 13.02 13.79 -20.16
N LEU A 141 12.85 12.46 -20.01
CA LEU A 141 13.47 11.47 -20.90
C LEU A 141 12.96 11.60 -22.34
N LEU A 142 11.66 11.87 -22.54
CA LEU A 142 11.10 12.08 -23.87
C LEU A 142 11.68 13.33 -24.55
N HIS A 143 11.90 14.41 -23.81
CA HIS A 143 12.57 15.60 -24.35
C HIS A 143 14.06 15.37 -24.60
N ALA A 144 14.72 14.55 -23.78
CA ALA A 144 16.13 14.22 -23.92
C ALA A 144 16.43 13.22 -25.05
N ALA A 145 15.48 12.34 -25.38
CA ALA A 145 15.66 11.18 -26.26
C ALA A 145 16.38 11.52 -27.58
N LEU A 146 15.99 12.60 -28.24
CA LEU A 146 16.57 13.03 -29.51
C LEU A 146 18.08 13.35 -29.40
N PHE A 147 18.48 13.96 -28.30
CA PHE A 147 19.86 14.36 -28.03
C PHE A 147 20.74 13.20 -27.55
N GLN A 148 20.09 12.13 -27.06
CA GLN A 148 20.72 10.90 -26.54
C GLN A 148 20.67 9.74 -27.55
N ASN A 149 20.34 10.01 -28.81
CA ASN A 149 20.25 9.01 -29.87
C ASN A 149 19.19 7.91 -29.63
N ILE A 150 18.07 8.26 -28.98
CA ILE A 150 16.96 7.35 -28.72
C ILE A 150 15.82 7.72 -29.68
N PHE A 151 15.42 6.76 -30.53
CA PHE A 151 14.34 6.95 -31.50
C PHE A 151 13.20 5.96 -31.27
N PRO A 152 11.94 6.38 -31.51
CA PRO A 152 10.83 5.45 -31.55
C PRO A 152 11.02 4.46 -32.71
N ARG A 153 10.38 3.29 -32.59
CA ARG A 153 10.42 2.27 -33.63
C ARG A 153 9.84 2.84 -34.94
N PRO A 154 10.61 2.88 -36.04
CA PRO A 154 10.12 3.44 -37.29
C PRO A 154 9.10 2.52 -37.96
N PHE A 155 8.07 3.10 -38.58
CA PHE A 155 7.16 2.35 -39.44
C PHE A 155 7.93 1.75 -40.63
N CYS A 156 7.75 0.45 -40.91
CA CYS A 156 8.43 -0.25 -42.00
C CYS A 156 7.39 -0.85 -42.95
N LYS A 157 7.54 -0.61 -44.26
CA LYS A 157 6.73 -1.28 -45.30
C LYS A 157 7.15 -2.74 -45.45
N GLU A 158 6.33 -3.58 -46.10
CA GLU A 158 6.54 -5.04 -46.25
C GLU A 158 7.94 -5.45 -46.79
N ASN A 159 8.61 -4.57 -47.55
CA ASN A 159 9.94 -4.82 -48.12
C ASN A 159 11.08 -4.05 -47.44
N GLU A 160 10.82 -3.37 -46.31
CA GLU A 160 11.82 -2.56 -45.59
C GLU A 160 12.34 -3.27 -44.34
N LYS A 161 13.67 -3.35 -44.21
CA LYS A 161 14.31 -3.84 -42.98
C LYS A 161 14.30 -2.75 -41.89
N PRO A 162 13.74 -3.01 -40.70
CA PRO A 162 13.68 -2.02 -39.61
C PRO A 162 15.03 -1.46 -39.20
N GLU A 163 16.06 -2.31 -39.11
CA GLU A 163 17.42 -1.94 -38.74
C GLU A 163 18.05 -0.93 -39.69
N ALA A 164 17.82 -1.10 -41.00
CA ALA A 164 18.35 -0.18 -42.01
C ALA A 164 17.68 1.19 -41.92
N LYS A 165 16.38 1.22 -41.58
CA LYS A 165 15.62 2.45 -41.40
C LYS A 165 16.01 3.18 -40.12
N GLN A 166 16.27 2.44 -39.05
CA GLN A 166 16.78 2.99 -37.79
C GLN A 166 18.17 3.62 -37.98
N LYS A 167 19.10 2.94 -38.65
CA LYS A 167 20.42 3.51 -38.98
C LYS A 167 20.34 4.78 -39.82
N ARG A 168 19.37 4.85 -40.76
CA ARG A 168 19.14 6.08 -41.54
C ARG A 168 18.64 7.23 -40.66
N LEU A 169 17.77 6.97 -39.68
CA LEU A 169 17.32 7.98 -38.72
C LEU A 169 18.46 8.45 -37.81
N GLU A 170 19.26 7.53 -37.28
CA GLU A 170 20.45 7.87 -36.49
C GLU A 170 21.42 8.76 -37.29
N ALA A 171 21.65 8.44 -38.57
CA ALA A 171 22.48 9.26 -39.44
C ALA A 171 21.86 10.64 -39.74
N GLN A 172 20.54 10.71 -39.94
CA GLN A 172 19.82 11.95 -40.20
C GLN A 172 19.91 12.93 -39.02
N PHE A 173 19.85 12.41 -37.79
CA PHE A 173 19.83 13.21 -36.56
C PHE A 173 21.18 13.24 -35.81
N ALA A 174 22.26 12.71 -36.41
CA ALA A 174 23.59 12.69 -35.79
C ALA A 174 24.08 14.07 -35.32
N ASN A 175 23.68 15.14 -36.02
CA ASN A 175 24.04 16.52 -35.67
C ASN A 175 23.36 17.04 -34.38
N LEU A 176 22.37 16.32 -33.85
CA LEU A 176 21.70 16.67 -32.59
C LEU A 176 22.29 15.93 -31.39
N GLN A 177 23.16 14.94 -31.60
CA GLN A 177 23.78 14.18 -30.52
C GLN A 177 24.75 15.06 -29.72
N ILE A 178 24.40 15.43 -28.49
CA ILE A 178 25.16 16.42 -27.72
C ILE A 178 26.57 15.90 -27.41
N VAL A 179 26.69 14.73 -26.79
CA VAL A 179 27.99 14.18 -26.35
C VAL A 179 28.94 13.99 -27.53
N SER A 180 28.49 13.31 -28.58
CA SER A 180 29.27 13.05 -29.80
C SER A 180 29.76 14.33 -30.47
N ASN A 181 28.94 15.39 -30.48
CA ASN A 181 29.35 16.66 -31.07
C ASN A 181 30.31 17.43 -30.15
N VAL A 182 30.02 17.53 -28.84
CA VAL A 182 30.91 18.20 -27.88
C VAL A 182 32.28 17.53 -27.83
N GLU A 183 32.37 16.20 -27.97
CA GLU A 183 33.66 15.50 -28.05
C GLU A 183 34.46 15.84 -29.33
N LYS A 184 33.78 16.16 -30.44
CA LYS A 184 34.43 16.51 -31.72
C LYS A 184 34.91 17.96 -31.77
N ILE A 185 34.13 18.89 -31.22
CA ILE A 185 34.35 20.33 -31.38
C ILE A 185 34.68 21.07 -30.07
N GLY A 186 34.42 20.46 -28.92
CA GLY A 186 34.64 21.06 -27.60
C GLY A 186 36.02 20.74 -27.02
N ASN A 187 36.32 21.39 -25.88
CA ASN A 187 37.52 21.08 -25.11
C ASN A 187 37.31 19.90 -24.14
N ALA A 188 38.40 19.37 -23.58
CA ALA A 188 38.36 18.21 -22.69
C ALA A 188 37.44 18.41 -21.47
N LYS A 189 37.38 19.64 -20.92
CA LYS A 189 36.49 19.97 -19.79
C LYS A 189 35.02 19.94 -20.19
N GLN A 190 34.68 20.48 -21.36
CA GLN A 190 33.32 20.46 -21.91
C GLN A 190 32.87 19.03 -22.22
N ALA A 191 33.75 18.20 -22.80
CA ALA A 191 33.46 16.79 -23.05
C ALA A 191 33.18 16.02 -21.76
N MET A 192 33.97 16.26 -20.70
CA MET A 192 33.74 15.66 -19.38
C MET A 192 32.37 16.08 -18.80
N ILE A 193 32.07 17.38 -18.79
CA ILE A 193 30.78 17.90 -18.29
C ILE A 193 29.60 17.36 -19.10
N ALA A 194 29.73 17.26 -20.43
CA ALA A 194 28.68 16.70 -21.29
C ALA A 194 28.41 15.23 -20.98
N ARG A 195 29.45 14.43 -20.70
CA ARG A 195 29.28 13.02 -20.30
C ARG A 195 28.60 12.87 -18.95
N GLU A 196 28.97 13.69 -17.96
CA GLU A 196 28.31 13.68 -16.65
C GLU A 196 26.84 14.14 -16.74
N GLY A 197 26.57 15.20 -17.51
CA GLY A 197 25.22 15.69 -17.74
C GLY A 197 24.34 14.65 -18.44
N ASP A 198 24.85 13.98 -19.47
CA ASP A 198 24.15 12.92 -20.17
C ASP A 198 23.78 11.74 -19.25
N LEU A 199 24.71 11.34 -18.37
CA LEU A 199 24.48 10.30 -17.37
C LEU A 199 23.32 10.69 -16.44
N LEU A 200 23.35 11.90 -15.88
CA LEU A 200 22.31 12.43 -14.99
C LEU A 200 20.96 12.61 -15.67
N THR A 201 20.94 12.86 -16.99
CA THR A 201 19.69 12.96 -17.76
C THR A 201 19.10 11.58 -18.04
N ARG A 202 19.94 10.58 -18.34
CA ARG A 202 19.52 9.23 -18.71
C ARG A 202 19.11 8.38 -17.50
N GLU A 203 19.82 8.51 -16.38
CA GLU A 203 19.59 7.72 -15.18
C GLU A 203 18.50 8.37 -14.31
N ARG A 204 17.29 7.84 -14.45
CA ARG A 204 16.08 8.24 -13.71
C ARG A 204 15.51 7.06 -12.93
N LEU A 205 14.75 7.33 -11.87
CA LEU A 205 14.17 6.27 -11.04
C LEU A 205 13.17 5.43 -11.83
N CYS A 206 12.37 6.06 -12.71
CA CYS A 206 11.41 5.39 -13.58
C CYS A 206 12.01 4.32 -14.52
N CYS A 207 13.34 4.26 -14.67
CA CYS A 207 14.05 3.28 -15.49
C CYS A 207 14.18 1.89 -14.82
N GLY A 208 13.72 1.71 -13.58
CA GLY A 208 13.72 0.39 -12.93
C GLY A 208 13.79 0.38 -11.40
N LEU A 209 13.67 1.52 -10.74
CA LEU A 209 13.71 1.64 -9.29
C LEU A 209 12.32 2.02 -8.75
N SER A 210 11.93 1.48 -7.60
CA SER A 210 10.70 1.88 -6.90
C SER A 210 11.00 2.31 -5.47
N ILE A 211 10.54 3.51 -5.12
CA ILE A 211 10.71 4.07 -3.77
C ILE A 211 9.70 3.43 -2.81
N PHE A 212 8.46 3.25 -3.26
CA PHE A 212 7.35 2.80 -2.43
C PHE A 212 7.56 1.39 -1.91
N GLU A 213 8.19 0.51 -2.68
CA GLU A 213 8.61 -0.80 -2.19
C GLU A 213 9.55 -0.71 -0.98
N VAL A 214 10.57 0.15 -1.06
CA VAL A 214 11.53 0.39 0.04
C VAL A 214 10.81 0.97 1.26
N ILE A 215 9.87 1.89 1.04
CA ILE A 215 9.01 2.47 2.10
C ILE A 215 8.20 1.37 2.79
N LEU A 216 7.51 0.51 2.05
CA LEU A 216 6.72 -0.58 2.61
C LEU A 216 7.57 -1.56 3.43
N ASN A 217 8.75 -1.94 2.92
CA ASN A 217 9.69 -2.80 3.65
C ASN A 217 10.21 -2.13 4.93
N ARG A 218 10.39 -0.81 4.92
CA ARG A 218 10.75 -0.04 6.10
C ARG A 218 9.61 0.08 7.11
N ILE A 219 8.35 0.18 6.65
CA ILE A 219 7.19 0.12 7.54
C ILE A 219 7.06 -1.27 8.18
N LYS A 220 7.33 -2.34 7.43
CA LYS A 220 7.32 -3.71 7.93
C LYS A 220 8.28 -3.90 9.11
N SER A 221 9.44 -3.24 9.12
CA SER A 221 10.38 -3.33 10.23
C SER A 221 9.94 -2.60 11.50
N TYR A 222 8.90 -1.75 11.42
CA TYR A 222 8.27 -1.11 12.59
C TYR A 222 7.20 -1.99 13.25
N LEU A 223 6.81 -3.11 12.62
CA LEU A 223 5.81 -4.07 13.09
C LEU A 223 6.48 -5.28 13.77
N ASP A 224 7.39 -5.01 14.70
CA ASP A 224 8.24 -6.01 15.38
C ASP A 224 7.64 -6.56 16.68
N ASP A 225 6.71 -5.84 17.31
CA ASP A 225 6.07 -6.29 18.56
C ASP A 225 5.23 -7.58 18.34
N PRO A 226 5.34 -8.57 19.25
CA PRO A 226 4.63 -9.84 19.10
C PRO A 226 3.11 -9.71 19.10
N VAL A 227 2.53 -8.59 19.59
CA VAL A 227 1.08 -8.37 19.57
C VAL A 227 0.50 -8.39 18.14
N TRP A 228 1.31 -8.03 17.13
CA TRP A 228 0.84 -7.99 15.74
C TRP A 228 0.58 -9.39 15.15
N SER A 229 1.41 -10.36 15.53
CA SER A 229 1.36 -11.74 15.01
C SER A 229 0.72 -12.74 15.98
N GLY A 230 0.63 -12.40 17.27
CA GLY A 230 0.11 -13.29 18.29
C GLY A 230 1.02 -14.49 18.58
N PRO A 231 0.60 -15.38 19.49
CA PRO A 231 1.33 -16.61 19.81
C PRO A 231 1.26 -17.61 18.64
N PRO A 232 2.06 -18.69 18.65
CA PRO A 232 1.96 -19.76 17.66
C PRO A 232 0.59 -20.45 17.69
N PRO A 233 0.05 -20.90 16.54
CA PRO A 233 -1.25 -21.57 16.48
C PRO A 233 -1.22 -22.95 17.15
N ALA A 234 -2.29 -23.27 17.90
CA ALA A 234 -2.39 -24.53 18.66
C ALA A 234 -2.41 -25.78 17.76
N ASN A 235 -2.98 -25.67 16.56
CA ASN A 235 -2.98 -26.74 15.56
C ASN A 235 -1.65 -26.85 14.78
N GLY A 236 -0.69 -25.97 15.06
CA GLY A 236 0.60 -25.91 14.36
C GLY A 236 0.53 -25.38 12.93
N ILE A 237 -0.62 -24.91 12.44
CA ILE A 237 -0.84 -24.45 11.06
C ILE A 237 -1.22 -22.97 11.03
N ILE A 238 -2.46 -22.64 11.43
CA ILE A 238 -3.01 -21.28 11.44
C ILE A 238 -4.02 -21.13 12.58
N HIS A 239 -4.16 -19.91 13.11
CA HIS A 239 -5.29 -19.57 13.98
C HIS A 239 -6.57 -19.55 13.16
N VAL A 240 -7.63 -20.17 13.69
CA VAL A 240 -8.92 -20.26 12.99
C VAL A 240 -9.99 -19.56 13.79
N ASP A 241 -10.15 -19.93 15.07
CA ASP A 241 -11.19 -19.37 15.94
C ASP A 241 -10.61 -18.33 16.91
N GLU A 242 -9.30 -18.36 17.12
CA GLU A 242 -8.58 -17.46 18.02
C GLU A 242 -8.50 -16.04 17.44
N CYS A 243 -8.70 -15.04 18.30
CA CYS A 243 -8.62 -13.63 17.95
C CYS A 243 -7.30 -13.01 18.42
N SER A 244 -6.16 -13.61 18.06
CA SER A 244 -4.84 -13.18 18.55
C SER A 244 -3.96 -12.48 17.51
N GLU A 245 -4.38 -12.45 16.25
CA GLU A 245 -3.66 -11.77 15.15
C GLU A 245 -4.29 -10.40 14.85
N PHE A 246 -3.48 -9.45 14.37
CA PHE A 246 -3.95 -8.10 14.02
C PHE A 246 -5.14 -8.10 13.06
N HIS A 247 -5.16 -8.97 12.05
CA HIS A 247 -6.26 -9.02 11.09
C HIS A 247 -7.62 -9.36 11.73
N ARG A 248 -7.65 -10.06 12.87
CA ARG A 248 -8.88 -10.33 13.63
C ARG A 248 -9.39 -9.09 14.33
N LEU A 249 -8.49 -8.30 14.91
CA LEU A 249 -8.83 -6.97 15.43
C LEU A 249 -9.33 -6.07 14.30
N TRP A 250 -8.66 -6.05 13.15
CA TRP A 250 -9.12 -5.29 11.99
C TRP A 250 -10.50 -5.75 11.49
N SER A 251 -10.81 -7.05 11.56
CA SER A 251 -12.15 -7.58 11.23
C SER A 251 -13.22 -7.05 12.17
N ALA A 252 -12.89 -6.86 13.46
CA ALA A 252 -13.79 -6.23 14.43
C ALA A 252 -13.96 -4.73 14.17
N LEU A 253 -12.88 -4.01 13.85
CA LEU A 253 -12.96 -2.60 13.45
C LEU A 253 -13.77 -2.42 12.15
N GLN A 254 -13.61 -3.35 11.20
CA GLN A 254 -14.41 -3.42 9.98
C GLN A 254 -15.89 -3.61 10.27
N PHE A 255 -16.21 -4.46 11.24
CA PHE A 255 -17.58 -4.58 11.72
C PHE A 255 -18.12 -3.24 12.21
N VAL A 256 -17.35 -2.49 13.02
CA VAL A 256 -17.76 -1.16 13.53
C VAL A 256 -18.04 -0.17 12.41
N TYR A 257 -17.13 0.04 11.45
CA TYR A 257 -17.33 1.03 10.39
C TYR A 257 -18.32 0.60 9.30
N CYS A 258 -18.67 -0.69 9.24
CA CYS A 258 -19.72 -1.20 8.37
C CYS A 258 -21.13 -1.01 8.94
N ILE A 259 -21.28 -0.78 10.25
CA ILE A 259 -22.59 -0.49 10.86
C ILE A 259 -23.18 0.78 10.22
N PRO A 260 -24.39 0.71 9.63
CA PRO A 260 -25.03 1.89 9.05
C PRO A 260 -25.34 2.94 10.12
N VAL A 261 -24.92 4.18 9.87
CA VAL A 261 -25.26 5.35 10.71
C VAL A 261 -26.73 5.76 10.51
N ARG A 262 -27.29 6.48 11.49
CA ARG A 262 -28.70 6.91 11.47
C ARG A 262 -28.79 8.39 11.10
N GLY A 263 -29.81 8.76 10.32
CA GLY A 263 -30.18 10.15 10.08
C GLY A 263 -29.10 10.97 9.37
N THR A 264 -28.66 12.07 9.99
CA THR A 264 -27.72 13.06 9.46
C THR A 264 -26.28 12.90 10.01
N GLU A 265 -25.97 11.75 10.60
CA GLU A 265 -24.61 11.46 11.06
C GLU A 265 -23.66 11.22 9.88
N TYR A 266 -22.44 11.73 9.99
CA TYR A 266 -21.39 11.47 9.01
C TYR A 266 -20.93 10.01 9.07
N THR A 267 -20.72 9.45 7.88
CA THR A 267 -20.13 8.12 7.70
C THR A 267 -18.62 8.13 7.92
N ILE A 268 -18.03 6.96 8.12
CA ILE A 268 -16.58 6.82 8.32
C ILE A 268 -15.81 7.23 7.06
N GLU A 269 -16.33 6.91 5.88
CA GLU A 269 -15.75 7.32 4.61
C GLU A 269 -15.80 8.85 4.38
N GLU A 270 -16.79 9.56 4.91
CA GLU A 270 -16.84 11.04 4.87
C GLU A 270 -15.86 11.68 5.86
N LEU A 271 -15.64 11.07 7.02
CA LEU A 271 -14.75 11.60 8.06
C LEU A 271 -13.27 11.28 7.79
N PHE A 272 -12.97 10.05 7.38
CA PHE A 272 -11.60 9.54 7.31
C PHE A 272 -11.12 9.25 5.88
N GLY A 273 -12.02 9.21 4.90
CA GLY A 273 -11.68 8.83 3.53
C GLY A 273 -11.09 7.41 3.43
N GLU A 274 -10.29 7.17 2.40
CA GLU A 274 -9.67 5.85 2.17
C GLU A 274 -8.40 5.62 2.99
N GLY A 275 -7.84 6.66 3.62
CA GLY A 275 -6.63 6.55 4.45
C GLY A 275 -6.77 5.49 5.55
N LEU A 276 -7.94 5.42 6.19
CA LEU A 276 -8.23 4.39 7.20
C LEU A 276 -8.00 2.98 6.64
N ASN A 277 -8.61 2.67 5.50
CA ASN A 277 -8.51 1.35 4.87
C ASN A 277 -7.10 1.07 4.35
N TRP A 278 -6.41 2.07 3.82
CA TRP A 278 -5.02 1.93 3.36
C TRP A 278 -4.09 1.53 4.50
N ALA A 279 -4.24 2.12 5.69
CA ALA A 279 -3.41 1.75 6.83
C ALA A 279 -3.66 0.32 7.31
N GLY A 280 -4.92 -0.04 7.55
CA GLY A 280 -5.27 -1.40 8.01
C GLY A 280 -4.88 -2.46 7.00
N CYS A 281 -5.14 -2.23 5.70
CA CYS A 281 -4.75 -3.16 4.64
C CYS A 281 -3.23 -3.27 4.49
N ALA A 282 -2.49 -2.15 4.57
CA ALA A 282 -1.03 -2.17 4.53
C ALA A 282 -0.46 -3.01 5.67
N MET A 283 -0.90 -2.80 6.90
CA MET A 283 -0.44 -3.59 8.04
C MET A 283 -0.77 -5.09 7.88
N ILE A 284 -1.98 -5.43 7.43
CA ILE A 284 -2.36 -6.84 7.16
C ILE A 284 -1.45 -7.49 6.11
N VAL A 285 -1.11 -6.78 5.03
CA VAL A 285 -0.24 -7.31 3.98
C VAL A 285 1.20 -7.46 4.47
N LEU A 286 1.73 -6.45 5.16
CA LEU A 286 3.12 -6.46 5.66
C LEU A 286 3.34 -7.55 6.73
N LEU A 287 2.30 -7.89 7.50
CA LEU A 287 2.28 -9.01 8.45
C LEU A 287 2.03 -10.39 7.80
N GLY A 288 1.78 -10.45 6.49
CA GLY A 288 1.46 -11.70 5.79
C GLY A 288 0.13 -12.33 6.23
N GLN A 289 -0.83 -11.51 6.66
CA GLN A 289 -2.12 -11.94 7.22
C GLN A 289 -3.29 -11.84 6.22
N GLN A 290 -3.08 -11.31 5.01
CA GLN A 290 -4.16 -11.04 4.04
C GLN A 290 -5.03 -12.26 3.73
N ARG A 291 -4.43 -13.40 3.37
CA ARG A 291 -5.22 -14.60 2.99
C ARG A 291 -6.09 -15.10 4.15
N ARG A 292 -5.60 -14.98 5.39
CA ARG A 292 -6.34 -15.34 6.60
C ARG A 292 -7.46 -14.34 6.88
N PHE A 293 -7.20 -13.05 6.69
CA PHE A 293 -8.21 -12.00 6.73
C PHE A 293 -9.37 -12.28 5.77
N GLU A 294 -9.10 -12.51 4.49
CA GLU A 294 -10.14 -12.75 3.47
C GLU A 294 -11.02 -13.97 3.78
N ALA A 295 -10.42 -15.01 4.39
CA ALA A 295 -11.13 -16.21 4.80
C ALA A 295 -11.98 -16.00 6.08
N LEU A 296 -11.39 -15.37 7.10
CA LEU A 296 -11.90 -15.35 8.48
C LEU A 296 -12.56 -14.03 8.90
N ASP A 297 -12.63 -13.02 8.03
CA ASP A 297 -13.28 -11.75 8.35
C ASP A 297 -14.78 -11.92 8.64
N PHE A 298 -15.23 -11.29 9.74
CA PHE A 298 -16.60 -11.39 10.23
C PHE A 298 -17.61 -10.79 9.25
N CYS A 299 -17.28 -9.65 8.65
CA CYS A 299 -18.17 -8.96 7.72
C CYS A 299 -18.33 -9.76 6.41
N TYR A 300 -17.23 -10.28 5.87
CA TYR A 300 -17.25 -11.09 4.65
C TYR A 300 -18.06 -12.36 4.88
N HIS A 301 -18.02 -12.93 6.09
CA HIS A 301 -18.88 -14.04 6.47
C HIS A 301 -20.36 -13.67 6.49
N ILE A 302 -20.75 -12.55 7.16
CA ILE A 302 -22.15 -12.07 7.15
C ILE A 302 -22.65 -11.90 5.71
N LEU A 303 -21.84 -11.26 4.85
CA LEU A 303 -22.18 -11.05 3.43
C LEU A 303 -22.36 -12.38 2.69
N ARG A 304 -21.51 -13.38 2.93
CA ARG A 304 -21.64 -14.71 2.31
C ARG A 304 -22.93 -15.40 2.74
N VAL A 305 -23.27 -15.39 4.02
CA VAL A 305 -24.50 -16.02 4.53
C VAL A 305 -25.74 -15.30 4.01
N GLN A 306 -25.76 -13.96 4.03
CA GLN A 306 -26.91 -13.17 3.58
C GLN A 306 -27.18 -13.34 2.07
N ARG A 307 -26.13 -13.55 1.27
CA ARG A 307 -26.29 -13.86 -0.16
C ARG A 307 -26.98 -15.19 -0.42
N VAL A 308 -26.89 -16.14 0.51
CA VAL A 308 -27.49 -17.47 0.40
C VAL A 308 -28.95 -17.43 0.84
N ASP A 309 -29.24 -16.84 2.00
CA ASP A 309 -30.60 -16.85 2.56
C ASP A 309 -31.49 -15.68 2.11
N GLY A 310 -30.90 -14.60 1.60
CA GLY A 310 -31.61 -13.43 1.10
C GLY A 310 -32.37 -12.63 2.15
N LYS A 311 -32.13 -12.87 3.45
CA LYS A 311 -32.91 -12.23 4.52
C LYS A 311 -32.59 -10.74 4.65
N ASP A 312 -33.60 -9.97 5.05
CA ASP A 312 -33.49 -8.55 5.39
C ASP A 312 -34.31 -8.25 6.65
N GLU A 313 -33.64 -8.32 7.80
CA GLU A 313 -34.23 -8.08 9.11
C GLU A 313 -33.49 -6.93 9.81
N ASP A 314 -34.15 -6.31 10.79
CA ASP A 314 -33.52 -5.35 11.70
C ASP A 314 -32.99 -6.11 12.93
N VAL A 315 -31.68 -6.18 13.06
CA VAL A 315 -31.01 -6.86 14.17
C VAL A 315 -30.46 -5.82 15.13
N LYS A 316 -31.13 -5.66 16.28
CA LYS A 316 -30.75 -4.70 17.35
C LYS A 316 -30.50 -3.28 16.81
N GLY A 317 -31.32 -2.82 15.87
CA GLY A 317 -31.25 -1.48 15.31
C GLY A 317 -30.33 -1.36 14.09
N ILE A 318 -29.79 -2.47 13.59
CA ILE A 318 -28.95 -2.57 12.39
C ILE A 318 -29.78 -3.21 11.27
N LYS A 319 -30.05 -2.43 10.22
CA LYS A 319 -30.71 -2.95 9.01
C LYS A 319 -29.75 -3.84 8.24
N LEU A 320 -30.02 -5.14 8.23
CA LEU A 320 -29.12 -6.16 7.65
C LEU A 320 -28.78 -5.85 6.19
N LYS A 321 -29.77 -5.54 5.34
CA LYS A 321 -29.51 -5.25 3.93
C LYS A 321 -28.57 -4.07 3.72
N ARG A 322 -28.76 -2.98 4.47
CA ARG A 322 -27.87 -1.81 4.41
C ARG A 322 -26.45 -2.14 4.88
N MET A 323 -26.32 -2.97 5.92
CA MET A 323 -25.02 -3.39 6.41
C MET A 323 -24.27 -4.22 5.37
N VAL A 324 -24.90 -5.23 4.76
CA VAL A 324 -24.21 -6.07 3.75
C VAL A 324 -23.84 -5.30 2.49
N ASP A 325 -24.65 -4.31 2.09
CA ASP A 325 -24.33 -3.43 0.95
C ASP A 325 -23.10 -2.56 1.28
N ARG A 326 -22.97 -2.05 2.52
CA ARG A 326 -21.75 -1.36 2.99
C ARG A 326 -20.55 -2.30 3.04
N ILE A 327 -20.70 -3.49 3.61
CA ILE A 327 -19.64 -4.51 3.67
C ILE A 327 -19.11 -4.81 2.27
N ARG A 328 -19.98 -4.94 1.27
CA ARG A 328 -19.56 -5.19 -0.10
C ARG A 328 -18.71 -4.06 -0.68
N ARG A 329 -19.03 -2.79 -0.37
CA ARG A 329 -18.22 -1.64 -0.81
C ARG A 329 -16.81 -1.70 -0.21
N PHE A 330 -16.71 -1.88 1.10
CA PHE A 330 -15.41 -2.01 1.77
C PHE A 330 -14.64 -3.27 1.34
N GLN A 331 -15.33 -4.37 1.02
CA GLN A 331 -14.69 -5.55 0.46
C GLN A 331 -14.01 -5.26 -0.87
N VAL A 332 -14.67 -4.53 -1.77
CA VAL A 332 -14.10 -4.13 -3.06
C VAL A 332 -12.92 -3.19 -2.86
N LEU A 333 -13.06 -2.18 -1.99
CA LEU A 333 -11.99 -1.25 -1.65
C LEU A 333 -10.75 -1.98 -1.11
N ASN A 334 -10.91 -2.83 -0.08
CA ASN A 334 -9.80 -3.58 0.49
C ASN A 334 -9.13 -4.48 -0.57
N SER A 335 -9.92 -5.12 -1.44
CA SER A 335 -9.38 -5.95 -2.53
C SER A 335 -8.51 -5.14 -3.50
N GLN A 336 -8.92 -3.92 -3.83
CA GLN A 336 -8.14 -3.02 -4.68
C GLN A 336 -6.85 -2.58 -3.99
N ILE A 337 -6.92 -2.18 -2.72
CA ILE A 337 -5.75 -1.79 -1.94
C ILE A 337 -4.75 -2.96 -1.83
N PHE A 338 -5.23 -4.16 -1.50
CA PHE A 338 -4.40 -5.36 -1.46
C PHE A 338 -3.75 -5.66 -2.81
N ALA A 339 -4.48 -5.53 -3.93
CA ALA A 339 -3.91 -5.74 -5.25
C ALA A 339 -2.76 -4.75 -5.56
N ILE A 340 -2.93 -3.48 -5.18
CA ILE A 340 -1.89 -2.46 -5.36
C ILE A 340 -0.67 -2.78 -4.49
N LEU A 341 -0.85 -3.00 -3.19
CA LEU A 341 0.24 -3.30 -2.26
C LEU A 341 1.04 -4.55 -2.68
N ASN A 342 0.35 -5.62 -3.08
CA ASN A 342 1.00 -6.84 -3.54
C ASN A 342 1.76 -6.64 -4.86
N LYS A 343 1.37 -5.69 -5.72
CA LYS A 343 2.12 -5.38 -6.94
C LYS A 343 3.52 -4.85 -6.61
N TYR A 344 3.63 -4.00 -5.58
CA TYR A 344 4.90 -3.42 -5.16
C TYR A 344 5.74 -4.39 -4.33
N LEU A 345 5.12 -5.22 -3.48
CA LEU A 345 5.86 -6.15 -2.62
C LEU A 345 6.41 -7.39 -3.34
N LYS A 346 5.92 -7.71 -4.54
CA LYS A 346 6.45 -8.80 -5.38
C LYS A 346 7.78 -8.46 -6.07
N GLY A 347 8.20 -7.19 -6.08
CA GLY A 347 9.45 -6.75 -6.68
C GLY A 347 10.71 -7.22 -5.94
N GLY A 348 10.57 -7.51 -4.64
CA GLY A 348 11.68 -7.81 -3.74
C GLY A 348 12.09 -9.28 -3.65
N ASP A 349 11.38 -10.19 -4.31
CA ASP A 349 11.78 -11.60 -4.45
C ASP A 349 12.85 -11.78 -5.55
N GLY A 350 13.81 -10.84 -5.58
CA GLY A 350 14.97 -10.85 -6.46
C GLY A 350 16.13 -11.66 -5.85
N GLU A 351 16.45 -12.76 -6.52
CA GLU A 351 17.82 -13.30 -6.71
C GLU A 351 18.53 -14.04 -5.55
N GLY A 352 17.90 -14.26 -4.38
CA GLY A 352 18.56 -14.94 -3.24
C GLY A 352 18.20 -16.41 -2.94
N SER A 353 16.98 -16.86 -3.26
CA SER A 353 16.56 -18.23 -2.96
C SER A 353 15.46 -18.70 -3.93
N ASN A 354 15.85 -19.44 -4.96
CA ASN A 354 14.94 -20.04 -5.96
C ASN A 354 14.02 -21.15 -5.39
N VAL A 355 13.85 -21.23 -4.06
CA VAL A 355 12.89 -22.11 -3.39
C VAL A 355 12.34 -21.33 -2.19
N GLU A 356 11.13 -20.79 -2.31
CA GLU A 356 10.39 -20.40 -1.11
C GLU A 356 10.31 -21.63 -0.21
N HIS A 357 10.93 -21.58 0.98
CA HIS A 357 10.89 -22.70 1.90
C HIS A 357 9.48 -22.80 2.50
N VAL A 358 8.62 -23.53 1.82
CA VAL A 358 7.26 -23.81 2.29
C VAL A 358 7.34 -24.82 3.43
N ARG A 359 6.62 -24.54 4.51
CA ARG A 359 6.51 -25.47 5.63
C ARG A 359 5.80 -26.76 5.19
N CYS A 360 6.52 -27.88 5.19
CA CYS A 360 5.96 -29.20 4.92
C CYS A 360 5.39 -29.86 6.19
N PHE A 361 4.36 -30.67 6.03
CA PHE A 361 3.80 -31.49 7.11
C PHE A 361 4.09 -32.97 6.83
N PRO A 362 4.58 -33.73 7.83
CA PRO A 362 4.88 -35.14 7.65
C PRO A 362 3.59 -35.95 7.44
N PRO A 363 3.61 -36.98 6.59
CA PRO A 363 2.48 -37.91 6.48
C PRO A 363 2.30 -38.71 7.79
N PRO A 364 1.11 -39.27 8.05
CA PRO A 364 0.89 -40.13 9.21
C PRO A 364 1.91 -41.27 9.23
N GLN A 365 2.67 -41.39 10.32
CA GLN A 365 3.66 -42.45 10.47
C GLN A 365 2.99 -43.73 10.99
N HIS A 366 3.33 -44.86 10.37
CA HIS A 366 2.86 -46.16 10.84
C HIS A 366 3.56 -46.51 12.18
N PRO A 367 2.86 -46.99 13.22
CA PRO A 367 3.44 -47.21 14.55
C PRO A 367 4.66 -48.12 14.60
N THR A 368 4.82 -49.04 13.64
CA THR A 368 5.97 -49.95 13.52
C THR A 368 7.12 -49.42 12.66
N MET A 369 6.93 -48.31 11.94
CA MET A 369 8.00 -47.66 11.18
C MET A 369 8.51 -46.45 11.97
N ILE A 370 9.42 -46.70 12.92
CA ILE A 370 10.28 -45.63 13.45
C ILE A 370 11.28 -45.31 12.34
N SER A 371 10.90 -44.44 11.40
CA SER A 371 11.81 -44.05 10.31
C SER A 371 12.91 -43.17 10.85
N SER A 372 14.13 -43.71 10.87
CA SER A 372 15.41 -43.07 11.17
C SER A 372 15.87 -42.01 10.15
N HIS A 373 14.98 -41.46 9.32
CA HIS A 373 15.37 -40.64 8.16
C HIS A 373 14.57 -39.35 7.89
N TYR A 374 13.85 -38.81 8.88
CA TYR A 374 13.37 -37.43 8.78
C TYR A 374 13.97 -36.61 9.91
N GLN A 375 15.08 -35.92 9.60
CA GLN A 375 15.69 -34.96 10.50
C GLN A 375 14.71 -33.80 10.72
N ASP A 376 14.26 -33.67 11.96
CA ASP A 376 13.60 -32.49 12.49
C ASP A 376 14.46 -31.25 12.20
N PRO A 377 13.97 -30.23 11.47
CA PRO A 377 14.72 -29.00 11.18
C PRO A 377 15.25 -28.29 12.44
N ASN A 378 14.60 -28.49 13.59
CA ASN A 378 15.06 -27.92 14.85
C ASN A 378 16.33 -28.60 15.41
N LYS A 379 16.61 -29.85 15.01
CA LYS A 379 17.85 -30.56 15.41
C LYS A 379 19.06 -30.13 14.58
N LEU A 380 18.87 -29.70 13.32
CA LEU A 380 19.95 -29.16 12.48
C LEU A 380 20.48 -27.81 12.97
N ARG A 381 19.64 -27.01 13.66
CA ARG A 381 20.07 -25.73 14.25
C ARG A 381 20.98 -25.89 15.47
N GLN A 382 20.82 -26.95 16.25
CA GLN A 382 21.68 -27.21 17.43
C GLN A 382 23.05 -27.79 17.06
N SER A 383 23.18 -28.45 15.90
CA SER A 383 24.48 -29.00 15.44
C SER A 383 25.41 -27.96 14.82
N MET A 384 24.90 -26.80 14.38
CA MET A 384 25.72 -25.73 13.79
C MET A 384 26.30 -24.75 14.83
N THR A 385 25.83 -24.77 16.07
CA THR A 385 26.35 -23.91 17.16
C THR A 385 27.46 -24.56 17.98
N ASN A 386 27.81 -25.81 17.70
CA ASN A 386 28.79 -26.60 18.46
C ASN A 386 30.00 -27.07 17.64
N ASN A 387 30.33 -26.38 16.53
CA ASN A 387 31.61 -26.54 15.83
C ASN A 387 32.28 -25.19 15.59
#